data_AF-A0A0N1P2M8-F1
#
_entry.id   AF-A0A0N1P2M8-F1
#
_cell.length_a   1.000
_cell.length_b   1.000
_cell.length_c   1.000
_cell.angle_alpha   90.00
_cell.angle_beta   90.00
_cell.angle_gamma   90.00
#
_symmetry.space_group_name_H-M   'P 1'
#
loop_
_entity.id
_entity.type
_entity.pdbx_description
1 polymer ?
#
loop_
_entity_poly.entity_id
_entity_poly.type
_entity_poly.pdbx_seq_one_letter_code
_entity_poly.pdbx_strand_id
1 'polypeptide(L)'
;MDTVILRDLKFDLVVGRDAWRRPGKPQPVSITLNLQPSSNFEAAALQDDVNLTLDYGKLYKTVSTKIKDQIYGNVQGLMLDLASCINGYKLLGIDIVMPKAILEAHAGVHYHLRIDRSSEKVDASWSMALKGIGASCIIGVNPHEREHKQRISVDLIVGGSRSKLV
;
A
#
# COMPACT_ATOMS: atom_id res chain seq x y z
N MET A 1 19.25 -3.82 -10.77
CA MET A 1 18.11 -4.61 -11.28
C MET A 1 16.99 -3.62 -11.58
N ASP A 2 16.36 -3.72 -12.74
CA ASP A 2 15.42 -2.71 -13.21
C ASP A 2 14.16 -2.67 -12.35
N THR A 3 13.58 -1.48 -12.19
CA THR A 3 12.40 -1.26 -11.34
C THR A 3 11.41 -0.36 -12.09
N VAL A 4 10.15 -0.77 -12.11
CA VAL A 4 9.04 0.02 -12.64
C VAL A 4 8.17 0.45 -11.47
N ILE A 5 7.87 1.75 -11.40
CA ILE A 5 7.10 2.33 -10.29
C ILE A 5 5.91 3.09 -10.87
N LEU A 6 4.70 2.69 -10.48
CA LEU A 6 3.49 3.48 -10.66
C LEU A 6 3.20 4.18 -9.33
N ARG A 7 3.49 5.48 -9.24
CA ARG A 7 3.45 6.25 -7.99
C ARG A 7 2.18 7.07 -7.86
N ASP A 8 1.65 7.13 -6.64
CA ASP A 8 0.56 8.01 -6.21
C ASP A 8 -0.67 7.97 -7.14
N LEU A 9 -1.09 6.76 -7.50
CA LEU A 9 -2.32 6.56 -8.27
C LEU A 9 -3.52 6.83 -7.37
N LYS A 10 -4.28 7.89 -7.67
CA LYS A 10 -5.41 8.35 -6.85
C LYS A 10 -6.73 7.78 -7.35
N PHE A 11 -7.47 7.18 -6.45
CA PHE A 11 -8.79 6.61 -6.72
C PHE A 11 -9.76 6.98 -5.58
N ASP A 12 -11.04 7.04 -5.91
CA ASP A 12 -12.12 7.06 -4.91
C ASP A 12 -12.78 5.68 -4.91
N LEU A 13 -12.46 4.87 -3.91
CA LEU A 13 -12.85 3.46 -3.85
C LEU A 13 -13.70 3.17 -2.62
N VAL A 14 -14.62 2.23 -2.74
CA VAL A 14 -15.38 1.70 -1.61
C VAL A 14 -14.56 0.58 -0.97
N VAL A 15 -13.77 0.91 0.05
CA VAL A 15 -12.91 -0.04 0.77
C VAL A 15 -13.20 0.01 2.26
N GLY A 16 -13.72 -1.08 2.82
CA GLY A 16 -14.05 -1.17 4.24
C GLY A 16 -15.12 -0.16 4.67
N ARG A 17 -14.92 0.45 5.83
CA ARG A 17 -15.78 1.51 6.37
C ARG A 17 -15.09 2.86 6.22
N ASP A 18 -15.87 3.92 6.05
CA ASP A 18 -15.35 5.29 6.07
C ASP A 18 -14.99 5.74 7.50
N ALA A 19 -14.44 6.95 7.63
CA ALA A 19 -14.06 7.56 8.91
C ALA A 19 -15.21 7.64 9.93
N TRP A 20 -16.47 7.66 9.46
CA TRP A 20 -17.69 7.71 10.26
C TRP A 20 -18.36 6.34 10.42
N ARG A 21 -17.66 5.25 10.05
CA ARG A 21 -18.12 3.87 10.10
C ARG A 21 -19.32 3.55 9.19
N ARG A 22 -19.61 4.40 8.20
CA ARG A 22 -20.69 4.17 7.22
C ARG A 22 -20.23 3.13 6.19
N PRO A 23 -21.08 2.12 5.88
CA PRO A 23 -20.78 1.15 4.85
C PRO A 23 -21.00 1.73 3.44
N GLY A 24 -20.28 1.20 2.45
CA GLY A 24 -20.57 1.44 1.03
C GLY A 24 -20.25 2.86 0.54
N LYS A 25 -19.51 3.67 1.31
CA LYS A 25 -19.11 5.02 0.91
C LYS A 25 -17.72 5.00 0.26
N PRO A 26 -17.55 5.65 -0.90
CA PRO A 26 -16.24 5.79 -1.50
C PRO A 26 -15.37 6.72 -0.64
N GLN A 27 -14.09 6.41 -0.57
CA GLN A 27 -13.09 7.20 0.13
C GLN A 27 -11.82 7.33 -0.70
N PRO A 28 -11.05 8.42 -0.54
CA PRO A 28 -9.83 8.61 -1.29
C PRO A 28 -8.80 7.57 -0.88
N VAL A 29 -8.22 6.91 -1.88
CA VAL A 29 -7.16 5.91 -1.75
C VAL A 29 -6.05 6.28 -2.73
N SER A 30 -4.82 6.36 -2.24
CA SER A 30 -3.63 6.45 -3.08
C SER A 30 -2.92 5.10 -3.11
N ILE A 31 -2.55 4.64 -4.30
CA ILE A 31 -1.89 3.36 -4.51
C ILE A 31 -0.55 3.61 -5.20
N THR A 32 0.53 3.05 -4.65
CA THR A 32 1.83 2.99 -5.33
C THR A 32 2.22 1.53 -5.55
N LEU A 33 2.59 1.19 -6.78
CA LEU A 33 3.05 -0.13 -7.17
C LEU A 33 4.53 -0.06 -7.50
N ASN A 34 5.33 -0.89 -6.83
CA ASN A 34 6.77 -1.03 -7.03
C ASN A 34 7.04 -2.44 -7.59
N LEU A 35 7.51 -2.55 -8.82
CA LEU A 35 7.73 -3.83 -9.48
C LEU A 35 9.19 -4.01 -9.87
N GLN A 36 9.76 -5.16 -9.53
CA GLN A 36 10.97 -5.65 -10.18
C GLN A 36 10.55 -6.77 -11.13
N PRO A 37 10.70 -6.58 -12.45
CA PRO A 37 10.33 -7.59 -13.44
C PRO A 37 11.18 -8.87 -13.28
N SER A 38 10.69 -9.99 -13.77
CA SER A 38 11.45 -11.25 -13.80
C SER A 38 12.58 -11.24 -14.83
N SER A 39 12.43 -10.50 -15.93
CA SER A 39 13.44 -10.29 -16.97
C SER A 39 14.17 -8.95 -16.80
N ASN A 40 15.39 -8.85 -17.31
CA ASN A 40 16.11 -7.58 -17.43
C ASN A 40 15.64 -6.80 -18.66
N PHE A 41 15.84 -5.49 -18.67
CA PHE A 41 15.51 -4.62 -19.81
C PHE A 41 16.65 -4.48 -20.82
N GLU A 42 17.68 -5.32 -20.73
CA GLU A 42 18.85 -5.26 -21.61
C GLU A 42 18.48 -5.49 -23.08
N ALA A 43 17.66 -6.52 -23.36
CA ALA A 43 17.18 -6.79 -24.71
C ALA A 43 16.31 -5.64 -25.26
N ALA A 44 15.48 -5.04 -24.42
CA ALA A 44 14.66 -3.89 -24.79
C ALA A 44 15.51 -2.65 -25.09
N ALA A 45 16.56 -2.40 -24.30
CA ALA A 45 17.49 -1.29 -24.50
C ALA A 45 18.33 -1.45 -25.78
N LEU A 46 18.70 -2.69 -26.13
CA LEU A 46 19.45 -2.98 -27.35
C LEU A 46 18.60 -2.86 -28.62
N GLN A 47 17.33 -3.25 -28.56
CA GLN A 47 16.42 -3.31 -29.72
C GLN A 47 15.48 -2.11 -29.84
N ASP A 48 15.48 -1.21 -28.84
CA ASP A 48 14.55 -0.09 -28.71
C ASP A 48 13.06 -0.51 -28.85
N ASP A 49 12.72 -1.69 -28.29
CA ASP A 49 11.38 -2.26 -28.34
C ASP A 49 10.72 -2.29 -26.95
N VAL A 50 9.68 -1.48 -26.79
CA VAL A 50 8.88 -1.39 -25.56
C VAL A 50 8.15 -2.70 -25.25
N ASN A 51 7.88 -3.57 -26.23
CA ASN A 51 7.21 -4.85 -25.99
C ASN A 51 8.07 -5.85 -25.21
N LEU A 52 9.40 -5.64 -25.22
CA LEU A 52 10.36 -6.40 -24.41
C LEU A 52 10.49 -5.86 -22.99
N THR A 53 9.82 -4.75 -22.69
CA THR A 53 9.74 -4.15 -21.33
C THR A 53 8.44 -4.50 -20.64
N LEU A 54 8.36 -4.18 -19.35
CA LEU A 54 7.10 -4.19 -18.62
C LEU A 54 6.31 -2.91 -18.92
N ASP A 55 5.30 -3.03 -19.77
CA ASP A 55 4.43 -1.92 -20.20
C ASP A 55 3.59 -1.38 -19.02
N TYR A 56 4.04 -0.27 -18.47
CA TYR A 56 3.38 0.42 -17.35
C TYR A 56 2.00 1.00 -17.72
N GLY A 57 1.75 1.29 -19.00
CA GLY A 57 0.48 1.80 -19.49
C GLY A 57 -0.60 0.71 -19.54
N LYS A 58 -0.25 -0.47 -20.05
CA LYS A 58 -1.10 -1.67 -19.97
C LYS A 58 -1.34 -2.06 -18.51
N LEU A 59 -0.29 -2.06 -17.69
CA LEU A 59 -0.40 -2.34 -16.26
C LEU A 59 -1.40 -1.41 -15.56
N TYR A 60 -1.27 -0.10 -15.76
CA TYR A 60 -2.19 0.88 -15.18
C TYR A 60 -3.64 0.65 -15.65
N LYS A 61 -3.85 0.41 -16.95
CA LYS A 61 -5.20 0.14 -17.49
C LYS A 61 -5.81 -1.13 -16.88
N THR A 62 -5.04 -2.20 -16.76
CA THR A 62 -5.48 -3.46 -16.14
C THR A 62 -5.87 -3.23 -14.68
N VAL A 63 -5.01 -2.57 -13.90
CA VAL A 63 -5.26 -2.27 -12.49
C VAL A 63 -6.50 -1.37 -12.32
N SER A 64 -6.54 -0.25 -13.05
CA SER A 64 -7.63 0.73 -12.98
C SER A 64 -8.98 0.11 -13.35
N THR A 65 -9.03 -0.67 -14.43
CA THR A 65 -10.27 -1.37 -14.85
C THR A 65 -10.72 -2.40 -13.82
N LYS A 66 -9.78 -3.10 -13.17
CA LYS A 66 -10.11 -4.09 -12.16
C LYS A 66 -10.74 -3.48 -10.92
N ILE A 67 -10.19 -2.36 -10.41
CA ILE A 67 -10.53 -1.84 -9.08
C ILE A 67 -11.67 -0.80 -9.08
N LYS A 68 -11.91 -0.09 -10.20
CA LYS A 68 -12.76 1.11 -10.23
C LYS A 68 -14.20 0.87 -9.80
N ASP A 69 -14.79 -0.25 -10.21
CA ASP A 69 -16.21 -0.57 -9.94
C ASP A 69 -16.38 -1.62 -8.83
N GLN A 70 -15.29 -1.96 -8.13
CA GLN A 70 -15.31 -3.00 -7.09
C GLN A 70 -15.61 -2.42 -5.71
N ILE A 71 -16.32 -3.22 -4.91
CA ILE A 71 -16.59 -2.92 -3.51
C ILE A 71 -15.79 -3.90 -2.66
N TYR A 72 -14.85 -3.36 -1.90
CA TYR A 72 -13.99 -4.14 -1.03
C TYR A 72 -14.49 -4.07 0.41
N GLY A 73 -14.76 -5.22 1.02
CA GLY A 73 -15.13 -5.29 2.45
C GLY A 73 -13.98 -4.91 3.40
N ASN A 74 -12.74 -5.03 2.93
CA ASN A 74 -11.52 -4.69 3.67
C ASN A 74 -10.35 -4.43 2.70
N VAL A 75 -9.24 -3.88 3.22
CA VAL A 75 -8.07 -3.53 2.40
C VAL A 75 -7.32 -4.78 1.90
N GLN A 76 -7.38 -5.88 2.63
CA GLN A 76 -6.76 -7.14 2.22
C GLN A 76 -7.34 -7.67 0.91
N GLY A 77 -8.66 -7.51 0.70
CA GLY A 77 -9.31 -7.85 -0.57
C GLY A 77 -8.77 -7.02 -1.73
N LEU A 78 -8.62 -5.71 -1.55
CA LEU A 78 -8.02 -4.82 -2.54
C LEU A 78 -6.57 -5.23 -2.85
N MET A 79 -5.77 -5.52 -1.82
CA MET A 79 -4.39 -5.96 -1.99
C MET A 79 -4.27 -7.28 -2.78
N LEU A 80 -5.12 -8.25 -2.48
CA LEU A 80 -5.14 -9.54 -3.18
C LEU A 80 -5.53 -9.38 -4.64
N ASP A 81 -6.54 -8.56 -4.93
CA ASP A 81 -6.95 -8.27 -6.29
C ASP A 81 -5.82 -7.59 -7.09
N LEU A 82 -5.18 -6.58 -6.50
CA LEU A 82 -4.02 -5.91 -7.11
C LEU A 82 -2.89 -6.90 -7.37
N ALA A 83 -2.53 -7.74 -6.39
CA ALA A 83 -1.48 -8.74 -6.57
C ALA A 83 -1.84 -9.80 -7.62
N SER A 84 -3.12 -10.17 -7.76
CA SER A 84 -3.58 -11.17 -8.73
C SER A 84 -3.59 -10.67 -10.17
N CYS A 85 -3.76 -9.36 -10.38
CA CYS A 85 -3.82 -8.77 -11.72
C CYS A 85 -2.43 -8.47 -12.31
N ILE A 86 -1.40 -8.54 -11.49
CA ILE A 86 -0.02 -8.23 -11.88
C ILE A 86 0.71 -9.55 -12.09
N ASN A 87 1.34 -9.71 -13.27
CA ASN A 87 2.12 -10.90 -13.62
C ASN A 87 3.54 -10.49 -14.03
N GLY A 88 4.46 -11.46 -14.10
CA GLY A 88 5.81 -11.24 -14.64
C GLY A 88 6.77 -10.46 -13.74
N TYR A 89 6.60 -10.55 -12.42
CA TYR A 89 7.47 -9.88 -11.45
C TYR A 89 8.25 -10.87 -10.59
N LYS A 90 9.47 -10.47 -10.22
CA LYS A 90 10.30 -11.11 -9.19
C LYS A 90 9.98 -10.52 -7.81
N LEU A 91 9.81 -9.20 -7.74
CA LEU A 91 9.41 -8.49 -6.52
C LEU A 91 8.21 -7.59 -6.81
N LEU A 92 7.21 -7.62 -5.94
CA LEU A 92 6.07 -6.70 -5.97
C LEU A 92 5.91 -6.04 -4.61
N GLY A 93 5.93 -4.71 -4.60
CA GLY A 93 5.53 -3.86 -3.49
C GLY A 93 4.24 -3.13 -3.83
N ILE A 94 3.27 -3.16 -2.93
CA ILE A 94 2.00 -2.44 -3.04
C ILE A 94 1.86 -1.58 -1.79
N ASP A 95 1.87 -0.26 -1.99
CA ASP A 95 1.62 0.72 -0.95
C ASP A 95 0.22 1.31 -1.14
N ILE A 96 -0.60 1.26 -0.11
CA ILE A 96 -1.96 1.81 -0.13
C ILE A 96 -2.08 2.83 1.00
N VAL A 97 -2.41 4.06 0.67
CA VAL A 97 -2.62 5.15 1.63
C VAL A 97 -4.08 5.56 1.61
N MET A 98 -4.73 5.49 2.77
CA MET A 98 -6.09 5.94 2.99
C MET A 98 -6.07 7.15 3.94
N PRO A 99 -5.88 8.38 3.42
CA PRO A 99 -5.65 9.57 4.23
C PRO A 99 -6.83 9.95 5.13
N LYS A 100 -8.05 9.51 4.77
CA LYS A 100 -9.29 9.86 5.49
C LYS A 100 -9.97 8.66 6.17
N ALA A 101 -9.27 7.53 6.33
CA ALA A 101 -9.86 6.33 6.92
C ALA A 101 -10.10 6.48 8.45
N ILE A 102 -9.33 7.31 9.13
CA ILE A 102 -9.47 7.59 10.57
C ILE A 102 -9.37 9.10 10.80
N LEU A 103 -10.34 9.68 11.51
CA LEU A 103 -10.41 11.13 11.76
C LEU A 103 -9.24 11.66 12.59
N GLU A 104 -8.83 10.91 13.61
CA GLU A 104 -7.76 11.32 14.55
C GLU A 104 -6.34 11.07 14.03
N ALA A 105 -6.20 10.33 12.93
CA ALA A 105 -4.91 10.01 12.33
C ALA A 105 -4.62 10.99 11.20
N HIS A 106 -3.82 12.02 11.48
CA HIS A 106 -3.56 13.11 10.53
C HIS A 106 -2.94 12.65 9.19
N ALA A 107 -2.14 11.57 9.22
CA ALA A 107 -1.55 11.00 8.02
C ALA A 107 -2.32 9.77 7.50
N GLY A 108 -3.46 9.43 8.12
CA GLY A 108 -4.32 8.33 7.73
C GLY A 108 -3.72 6.94 8.00
N VAL A 109 -4.21 5.97 7.23
CA VAL A 109 -3.79 4.57 7.31
C VAL A 109 -2.94 4.20 6.12
N HIS A 110 -1.79 3.62 6.39
CA HIS A 110 -0.83 3.16 5.40
C HIS A 110 -0.81 1.64 5.44
N TYR A 111 -0.87 1.01 4.29
CA TYR A 111 -0.68 -0.41 4.18
C TYR A 111 0.43 -0.71 3.19
N HIS A 112 1.24 -1.70 3.50
CA HIS A 112 2.31 -2.18 2.64
C HIS A 112 2.13 -3.68 2.46
N LEU A 113 2.17 -4.15 1.23
CA LEU A 113 2.30 -5.57 0.89
C LEU A 113 3.55 -5.74 0.06
N ARG A 114 4.41 -6.67 0.46
CA ARG A 114 5.60 -7.08 -0.28
C ARG A 114 5.49 -8.57 -0.59
N ILE A 115 5.64 -8.92 -1.86
CA ILE A 115 5.73 -10.29 -2.35
C ILE A 115 7.07 -10.45 -3.04
N ASP A 116 7.87 -11.39 -2.56
CA ASP A 116 9.17 -11.75 -3.09
C ASP A 116 9.12 -13.16 -3.65
N ARG A 117 9.40 -13.27 -4.95
CA ARG A 117 9.49 -14.52 -5.72
C ARG A 117 10.91 -14.76 -6.24
N SER A 118 11.90 -14.08 -5.66
CA SER A 118 13.30 -14.19 -6.08
C SER A 118 13.94 -15.53 -5.73
N SER A 119 13.43 -16.20 -4.71
CA SER A 119 13.94 -17.46 -4.20
C SER A 119 12.98 -18.61 -4.51
N GLU A 120 13.40 -19.85 -4.26
CA GLU A 120 12.54 -21.05 -4.34
C GLU A 120 11.31 -20.96 -3.42
N LYS A 121 11.35 -20.10 -2.40
CA LYS A 121 10.21 -19.79 -1.54
C LYS A 121 9.58 -18.46 -1.94
N VAL A 122 8.25 -18.43 -1.98
CA VAL A 122 7.52 -17.17 -2.05
C VAL A 122 7.42 -16.62 -0.64
N ASP A 123 8.09 -15.49 -0.41
CA ASP A 123 7.96 -14.73 0.83
C ASP A 123 6.96 -13.58 0.63
N ALA A 124 5.97 -13.51 1.50
CA ALA A 124 4.97 -12.46 1.50
C ALA A 124 4.92 -11.81 2.87
N SER A 125 5.17 -10.50 2.94
CA SER A 125 5.05 -9.72 4.15
C SER A 125 4.06 -8.58 3.95
N TRP A 126 3.34 -8.24 5.01
CA TRP A 126 2.42 -7.12 5.02
C TRP A 126 2.63 -6.28 6.28
N SER A 127 2.34 -4.99 6.18
CA SER A 127 2.24 -4.11 7.33
C SER A 127 1.09 -3.13 7.16
N MET A 128 0.59 -2.66 8.30
CA MET A 128 -0.40 -1.59 8.43
C MET A 128 0.15 -0.59 9.45
N ALA A 129 0.16 0.67 9.11
CA ALA A 129 0.54 1.76 9.99
C ALA A 129 -0.59 2.80 10.09
N LEU A 130 -1.04 3.08 11.31
CA LEU A 130 -1.83 4.26 11.63
C LEU A 130 -0.85 5.37 11.96
N LYS A 131 -0.86 6.47 11.20
CA LYS A 131 0.11 7.55 11.38
C LYS A 131 -0.53 8.85 11.84
N GLY A 132 0.13 9.51 12.77
CA GLY A 132 -0.27 10.83 13.22
C GLY A 132 -1.49 10.83 14.13
N ILE A 133 -1.65 9.81 15.00
CA ILE A 133 -2.73 9.78 15.98
C ILE A 133 -2.47 10.87 17.02
N GLY A 134 -3.28 11.92 17.00
CA GLY A 134 -3.18 13.01 17.97
C GLY A 134 -3.70 12.59 19.34
N ALA A 135 -2.93 12.87 20.39
CA ALA A 135 -3.41 12.74 21.76
C ALA A 135 -2.92 13.91 22.61
N SER A 136 -3.77 14.37 23.52
CA SER A 136 -3.39 15.36 24.53
C SER A 136 -3.39 14.71 25.91
N CYS A 137 -2.21 14.42 26.42
CA CYS A 137 -2.03 13.79 27.72
C CYS A 137 -0.92 14.47 28.51
N ILE A 138 -0.93 14.25 29.83
CA ILE A 138 0.19 14.61 30.68
C ILE A 138 1.25 13.53 30.51
N ILE A 139 2.44 13.91 30.06
CA ILE A 139 3.60 13.02 29.94
C ILE A 139 4.81 13.72 30.55
N GLY A 140 5.50 13.03 31.46
CA GLY A 140 6.66 13.62 32.12
C GLY A 140 7.08 12.91 33.41
N VAL A 141 8.38 12.95 33.67
CA VAL A 141 8.98 12.43 34.90
C VAL A 141 8.99 13.52 35.97
N ASN A 142 9.20 14.78 35.57
CA ASN A 142 9.32 15.90 36.50
C ASN A 142 7.96 16.50 36.91
N PRO A 143 7.83 17.09 38.11
CA PRO A 143 6.58 17.70 38.57
C PRO A 143 6.01 18.76 37.62
N HIS A 144 6.85 19.65 37.08
CA HIS A 144 6.42 20.72 36.17
C HIS A 144 5.91 20.19 34.82
N GLU A 145 6.42 19.04 34.36
CA GLU A 145 5.92 18.36 33.15
C GLU A 145 4.52 17.77 33.36
N ARG A 146 4.05 17.68 34.62
CA ARG A 146 2.74 17.12 34.99
C ARG A 146 1.65 18.16 35.24
N GLU A 147 1.92 19.42 35.00
CA GLU A 147 0.98 20.52 35.26
C GLU A 147 0.04 20.77 34.07
N HIS A 148 0.50 20.50 32.84
CA HIS A 148 -0.23 20.78 31.61
C HIS A 148 -0.22 19.60 30.65
N LYS A 149 -1.28 19.47 29.85
CA LYS A 149 -1.33 18.46 28.78
C LYS A 149 -0.40 18.87 27.64
N GLN A 150 0.42 17.94 27.18
CA GLN A 150 1.21 18.06 25.97
C GLN A 150 0.46 17.43 24.80
N ARG A 151 0.58 18.04 23.61
CA ARG A 151 0.09 17.42 22.37
C ARG A 151 1.17 16.48 21.85
N ILE A 152 0.84 15.20 21.79
CA ILE A 152 1.70 14.16 21.24
C ILE A 152 1.09 13.58 19.96
N SER A 153 1.96 13.00 19.14
CA SER A 153 1.58 12.25 17.95
C SER A 153 2.09 10.82 18.11
N VAL A 154 1.21 9.84 17.91
CA VAL A 154 1.53 8.43 18.03
C VAL A 154 1.33 7.75 16.68
N ASP A 155 2.31 6.94 16.30
CA ASP A 155 2.21 6.03 15.16
C ASP A 155 2.08 4.60 15.69
N LEU A 156 1.12 3.85 15.16
CA LEU A 156 0.92 2.44 15.47
C LEU A 156 1.21 1.61 14.23
N ILE A 157 2.14 0.66 14.34
CA ILE A 157 2.55 -0.20 13.23
C ILE A 157 2.33 -1.65 13.63
N VAL A 158 1.64 -2.40 12.77
CA VAL A 158 1.43 -3.84 12.90
C VAL A 158 1.84 -4.49 11.59
N GLY A 159 2.47 -5.66 11.63
CA GLY A 159 2.80 -6.41 10.43
C GLY A 159 2.93 -7.89 10.69
N GLY A 160 3.00 -8.65 9.60
CA GLY A 160 3.22 -10.08 9.63
C GLY A 160 3.88 -10.56 8.35
N SER A 161 4.58 -11.68 8.43
CA SER A 161 5.17 -12.35 7.28
C SER A 161 4.68 -13.79 7.17
N ARG A 162 4.62 -14.28 5.94
CA ARG A 162 4.31 -15.67 5.60
C ARG A 162 5.24 -16.09 4.46
N SER A 163 6.01 -17.14 4.71
CA SER A 163 6.79 -17.81 3.67
C SER A 163 6.10 -19.13 3.31
N LYS A 164 5.93 -19.38 2.00
CA LYS A 164 5.50 -20.69 1.46
C LYS A 164 6.57 -21.24 0.53
N LEU A 165 6.86 -22.53 0.67
CA LEU A 165 7.60 -23.30 -0.33
C LEU A 165 6.70 -23.43 -1.58
N VAL A 166 7.26 -23.18 -2.76
CA VAL A 166 6.59 -23.36 -4.07
C VAL A 166 6.63 -24.82 -4.46
#